data_AF-A0A243D1Z4-F1
#
_entry.id   AF-A0A243D1Z4-F1
#
_cell.length_a   1.000
_cell.length_b   1.000
_cell.length_c   1.000
_cell.angle_alpha   90.00
_cell.angle_beta   90.00
_cell.angle_gamma   90.00
#
_symmetry.space_group_name_H-M   'P 1'
#
loop_
_entity.id
_entity.type
_entity.pdbx_description
1 polymer ?
#
loop_
_entity_poly.entity_id
_entity_poly.type
_entity_poly.pdbx_seq_one_letter_code
_entity_poly.pdbx_strand_id
1 'polypeptide(L)'
;MEAGKNGLFDMKIVEQSGLPIFNILLDEQMSIPIVFCTYTDLKKYGFKLSIKQRETMIRGFVRTSNRMKGYAALYDLCEVIEIFCGYSPIYIHSH
;
A
#
# COMPACT_ATOMS: atom_id res chain seq x y z
N MET A 1 -2.45 10.32 -7.74
CA MET A 1 -3.60 9.41 -7.92
C MET A 1 -4.54 9.64 -6.76
N GLU A 2 -5.75 10.14 -7.01
CA GLU A 2 -6.67 10.47 -5.93
C GLU A 2 -7.55 9.27 -5.53
N ALA A 3 -7.75 9.08 -4.23
CA ALA A 3 -8.66 8.08 -3.70
C ALA A 3 -10.10 8.62 -3.61
N GLY A 4 -11.10 7.74 -3.70
CA GLY A 4 -12.49 8.11 -3.44
C GLY A 4 -12.74 8.51 -1.98
N LYS A 5 -13.98 8.94 -1.67
CA LYS A 5 -14.39 9.47 -0.35
C LYS A 5 -14.04 8.56 0.85
N ASN A 6 -13.91 7.25 0.64
CA ASN A 6 -13.58 6.28 1.68
C ASN A 6 -12.08 5.91 1.75
N GLY A 7 -11.22 6.62 1.00
CA GLY A 7 -9.79 6.31 0.90
C GLY A 7 -9.48 5.05 0.08
N LEU A 8 -10.45 4.57 -0.69
CA LEU A 8 -10.31 3.42 -1.60
C LEU A 8 -10.24 3.90 -3.05
N PHE A 9 -9.52 3.13 -3.86
CA PHE A 9 -9.35 3.35 -5.29
C PHE A 9 -10.31 2.44 -6.07
N ASP A 10 -10.86 2.96 -7.17
CA ASP A 10 -11.67 2.14 -8.06
C ASP A 10 -10.78 1.20 -8.91
N MET A 11 -11.41 0.18 -9.50
CA MET A 11 -10.69 -0.82 -10.29
C MET A 11 -10.02 -0.21 -11.52
N LYS A 12 -10.64 0.78 -12.17
CA LYS A 12 -10.11 1.38 -13.40
C LYS A 12 -8.80 2.12 -13.13
N ILE A 13 -8.76 2.91 -12.07
CA ILE A 13 -7.57 3.64 -11.62
C ILE A 13 -6.44 2.66 -11.27
N VAL A 14 -6.78 1.57 -10.58
CA VAL A 14 -5.82 0.55 -10.14
C VAL A 14 -5.23 -0.22 -11.33
N GLU A 15 -6.05 -0.61 -12.31
CA GLU A 15 -5.57 -1.28 -13.52
C GLU A 15 -4.71 -0.36 -14.39
N GLN A 16 -5.09 0.91 -14.51
CA GLN A 16 -4.33 1.91 -15.28
C GLN A 16 -3.00 2.30 -14.64
N SER A 17 -2.83 2.08 -13.33
CA SER A 17 -1.60 2.47 -12.64
C SER A 17 -0.40 1.58 -12.97
N GLY A 18 -0.63 0.36 -13.49
CA GLY A 18 0.41 -0.64 -13.73
C GLY A 18 1.13 -1.12 -12.48
N LEU A 19 0.57 -0.84 -11.28
CA LEU A 19 1.16 -1.26 -10.01
C LEU A 19 0.65 -2.65 -9.62
N PRO A 20 1.38 -3.41 -8.78
CA PRO A 20 0.92 -4.70 -8.28
C PRO A 20 -0.46 -4.64 -7.63
N ILE A 21 -1.34 -5.58 -8.01
CA ILE A 21 -2.69 -5.72 -7.47
C ILE A 21 -2.79 -7.05 -6.75
N PHE A 22 -3.00 -7.00 -5.44
CA PHE A 22 -3.17 -8.15 -4.58
C PHE A 22 -4.66 -8.36 -4.30
N ASN A 23 -5.24 -9.40 -4.89
CA ASN A 23 -6.64 -9.73 -4.68
C ASN A 23 -6.77 -11.08 -3.99
N ILE A 24 -6.80 -11.04 -2.66
CA ILE A 24 -6.89 -12.22 -1.78
C ILE A 24 -8.19 -13.00 -2.03
N LEU A 25 -9.18 -12.39 -2.69
CA LEU A 25 -10.48 -13.02 -2.98
C LEU A 25 -10.44 -13.90 -4.23
N LEU A 26 -9.46 -13.71 -5.11
CA LEU A 26 -9.32 -14.48 -6.36
C LEU A 26 -8.32 -15.62 -6.22
N ASP A 27 -7.35 -15.47 -5.33
CA ASP A 27 -6.32 -16.46 -5.07
C ASP A 27 -5.88 -16.38 -3.60
N GLU A 28 -6.27 -17.39 -2.82
CA GLU A 28 -5.93 -17.49 -1.39
C GLU A 28 -4.42 -17.67 -1.16
N GLN A 29 -3.64 -18.04 -2.18
CA GLN A 29 -2.18 -18.14 -2.10
C GLN A 29 -1.47 -16.84 -2.42
N MET A 30 -2.19 -15.81 -2.86
CA MET A 30 -1.62 -14.52 -3.23
C MET A 30 -1.11 -13.80 -1.98
N SER A 31 0.19 -13.95 -1.74
CA SER A 31 0.87 -13.44 -0.56
C SER A 31 1.24 -11.97 -0.77
N ILE A 32 0.80 -11.10 0.13
CA ILE A 32 1.27 -9.72 0.17
C ILE A 32 2.62 -9.72 0.88
N PRO A 33 3.68 -9.12 0.30
CA PRO A 33 4.95 -8.96 1.00
C PRO A 33 4.76 -8.33 2.38
N ILE A 34 5.40 -8.86 3.41
CA ILE A 34 5.21 -8.43 4.81
C ILE A 34 5.53 -6.94 5.05
N VAL A 35 6.36 -6.36 4.19
CA VAL A 35 6.75 -4.94 4.22
C VAL A 35 5.65 -4.02 3.70
N PHE A 36 4.64 -4.54 2.99
CA PHE A 36 3.55 -3.73 2.46
C PHE A 36 2.43 -3.57 3.48
N CYS A 37 2.11 -2.31 3.78
CA CYS A 37 1.10 -1.93 4.76
C CYS A 37 0.04 -1.03 4.12
N THR A 38 -1.22 -1.14 4.55
CA THR A 38 -2.23 -0.13 4.19
C THR A 38 -2.04 1.15 5.00
N TYR A 39 -2.61 2.27 4.56
CA TYR A 39 -2.60 3.50 5.35
C TYR A 39 -3.25 3.33 6.74
N THR A 40 -4.23 2.44 6.84
CA THR A 40 -4.86 2.14 8.15
C THR A 40 -3.87 1.45 9.07
N ASP A 41 -3.02 0.55 8.55
CA ASP A 41 -2.00 -0.13 9.35
C ASP A 41 -0.88 0.82 9.74
N LEU A 42 -0.42 1.68 8.82
CA LEU A 42 0.56 2.73 9.13
C LEU A 42 0.11 3.64 10.30
N LYS A 43 -1.16 4.03 10.32
CA LYS A 43 -1.72 4.83 11.43
C LYS A 43 -1.65 4.10 12.77
N LYS A 44 -1.80 2.77 12.80
CA LYS A 44 -1.67 1.97 14.03
C LYS A 44 -0.23 2.01 14.57
N TYR A 45 0.76 2.13 13.68
CA TYR A 45 2.17 2.28 14.03
C TYR A 45 2.58 3.74 14.32
N GLY A 46 1.64 4.70 14.25
CA GLY A 46 1.91 6.11 14.52
C GLY A 46 2.36 6.93 13.30
N PHE A 47 2.48 6.32 12.12
CA PHE A 47 2.85 7.03 10.89
C PHE A 47 1.64 7.71 10.25
N LYS A 48 1.77 9.02 9.97
CA LYS A 48 0.73 9.83 9.33
C LYS A 48 1.26 10.49 8.06
N LEU A 49 1.10 9.80 6.93
CA LEU A 49 1.42 10.34 5.61
C LEU A 49 0.53 11.55 5.28
N SER A 50 1.16 12.60 4.75
CA SER A 50 0.48 13.74 4.11
C SER A 50 -0.28 13.29 2.85
N ILE A 51 -1.19 14.14 2.35
CA ILE A 51 -1.94 13.85 1.11
C ILE A 51 -0.98 13.54 -0.04
N LYS A 52 0.02 14.40 -0.27
CA LYS A 52 1.02 14.20 -1.33
C LYS A 52 1.75 12.87 -1.20
N GLN A 53 2.23 12.53 0.00
CA GLN A 53 2.90 11.24 0.25
C GLN A 53 1.98 10.05 -0.03
N ARG A 54 0.71 10.13 0.39
CA ARG A 54 -0.27 9.07 0.16
C ARG A 54 -0.52 8.79 -1.31
N GLU A 55 -0.33 9.79 -2.17
CA GLU A 55 -0.54 9.68 -3.62
C GLU A 55 0.71 9.27 -4.38
N THR A 56 1.91 9.66 -3.90
CA THR A 56 3.18 9.40 -4.60
C THR A 56 3.91 8.16 -4.12
N MET A 57 3.62 7.66 -2.92
CA MET A 57 4.31 6.51 -2.32
C MET A 57 3.52 5.20 -2.44
N ILE A 58 2.52 5.14 -3.31
CA ILE A 58 1.74 3.92 -3.51
C ILE A 58 2.62 2.88 -4.21
N ARG A 59 2.76 1.70 -3.60
CA ARG A 59 3.55 0.58 -4.13
C ARG A 59 2.71 -0.58 -4.65
N GLY A 60 1.42 -0.56 -4.39
CA GLY A 60 0.47 -1.55 -4.87
C GLY A 60 -0.92 -1.31 -4.31
N PHE A 61 -1.81 -2.23 -4.63
CA PHE A 61 -3.21 -2.18 -4.22
C PHE A 61 -3.63 -3.51 -3.65
N VAL A 62 -4.46 -3.49 -2.60
CA VAL A 62 -5.03 -4.70 -2.02
C VAL A 62 -6.55 -4.64 -2.00
N ARG A 63 -7.17 -5.78 -2.31
CA ARG A 63 -8.58 -6.03 -2.02
C ARG A 63 -8.68 -7.23 -1.07
N THR A 64 -9.11 -6.95 0.16
CA THR A 64 -9.20 -7.94 1.25
C THR A 64 -10.61 -8.42 1.52
N SER A 65 -11.65 -7.78 0.95
CA SER A 65 -13.04 -8.17 1.18
C SER A 65 -13.95 -7.86 -0.01
N ASN A 66 -14.89 -8.76 -0.27
CA ASN A 66 -15.98 -8.53 -1.24
C ASN A 66 -16.87 -7.34 -0.84
N ARG A 67 -16.94 -6.99 0.46
CA ARG A 67 -17.72 -5.84 0.95
C ARG A 67 -17.07 -4.50 0.61
N MET A 68 -15.77 -4.47 0.37
CA MET A 68 -15.06 -3.27 -0.06
C MET A 68 -15.36 -3.01 -1.53
N LYS A 69 -16.01 -1.88 -1.81
CA LYS A 69 -16.24 -1.38 -3.19
C LYS A 69 -15.01 -0.61 -3.69
N GLY A 70 -13.83 -1.23 -3.63
CA GLY A 70 -12.57 -0.64 -4.06
C GLY A 70 -11.34 -1.32 -3.46
N TYR A 71 -10.17 -0.78 -3.80
CA TYR A 71 -8.87 -1.27 -3.39
C TYR A 71 -8.22 -0.29 -2.41
N ALA A 72 -7.57 -0.81 -1.37
CA ALA A 72 -6.74 0.01 -0.49
C ALA A 72 -5.33 0.13 -1.09
N ALA A 73 -4.75 1.33 -1.01
CA ALA A 73 -3.34 1.52 -1.36
C ALA A 73 -2.42 0.83 -0.33
N LEU A 74 -1.36 0.22 -0.85
CA LEU A 74 -0.25 -0.33 -0.09
C LEU A 74 0.96 0.61 -0.19
N TYR A 75 1.68 0.68 0.91
CA TYR A 75 2.89 1.48 1.09
C TYR A 75 4.00 0.56 1.60
N ASP A 76 5.24 0.82 1.18
CA ASP A 76 6.40 0.12 1.72
C ASP A 76 6.76 0.70 3.09
N LEU A 77 6.70 -0.15 4.13
CA LEU A 77 6.98 0.26 5.50
C LEU A 77 8.41 0.76 5.68
N CYS A 78 9.39 0.18 4.98
CA CYS A 78 10.79 0.62 5.07
C CYS A 78 10.94 2.03 4.49
N GLU A 79 10.31 2.32 3.34
CA GLU A 79 10.29 3.65 2.74
C GLU A 79 9.62 4.68 3.67
N VAL A 80 8.52 4.28 4.34
CA VAL A 80 7.85 5.14 5.32
C VAL A 80 8.76 5.41 6.54
N ILE A 81 9.43 4.39 7.07
CA ILE A 81 10.36 4.54 8.20
C ILE A 81 11.52 5.47 7.82
N GLU A 82 12.06 5.34 6.62
CA GLU A 82 13.15 6.19 6.13
C GLU A 82 12.76 7.66 6.14
N ILE A 83 11.55 8.00 5.67
CA ILE A 83 11.05 9.38 5.67
C ILE A 83 10.85 9.93 7.09
N PHE A 84 10.31 9.12 8.01
CA PHE A 84 9.92 9.61 9.34
C PHE A 84 11.07 9.60 10.35
N CYS A 85 11.99 8.66 10.21
CA CYS A 85 13.07 8.44 11.17
C CYS A 85 14.46 8.80 10.62
N GLY A 86 14.57 9.12 9.31
CA GLY A 86 15.87 9.33 8.65
C GLY A 86 16.71 8.05 8.56
N TYR A 87 16.09 6.88 8.73
CA TYR A 87 16.77 5.59 8.76
C TYR A 87 16.74 4.96 7.36
N SER A 88 17.87 4.95 6.65
CA SER A 88 18.03 4.20 5.39
C SER A 88 18.57 2.80 5.69
N PRO A 89 17.74 1.74 5.68
CA PRO A 89 18.24 0.37 5.88
C PRO A 89 19.21 -0.01 4.77
N ILE A 90 20.38 -0.55 5.13
CA ILE A 90 21.29 -1.17 4.18
C ILE A 90 20.76 -2.59 3.92
N TYR A 91 20.15 -2.79 2.75
CA TYR A 91 19.71 -4.12 2.31
C TYR A 91 20.93 -4.97 1.97
N ILE A 92 21.28 -5.92 2.84
CA ILE A 92 22.27 -6.94 2.51
C ILE A 92 21.59 -7.96 1.59
N HIS A 93 21.99 -8.00 0.32
CA HIS A 93 21.54 -9.04 -0.59
C HIS A 93 22.25 -10.34 -0.22
N SER A 94 21.53 -11.29 0.36
CA SER A 94 22.00 -12.67 0.49
C SER A 94 21.88 -13.35 -0.87
N HIS A 95 23.02 -13.78 -1.42
CA HIS A 95 23.14 -14.60 -2.63
C HIS A 95 22.52 -15.98 -2.46
#